data_AF-A0A0P7Y659-F1
#
_entry.id   AF-A0A0P7Y659-F1
#
_cell.length_a   1.000
_cell.length_b   1.000
_cell.length_c   1.000
_cell.angle_alpha   90.00
_cell.angle_beta   90.00
_cell.angle_gamma   90.00
#
_symmetry.space_group_name_H-M   'P 1'
#
loop_
_entity.id
_entity.type
_entity.pdbx_description
1 polymer ?
#
loop_
_entity_poly.entity_id
_entity_poly.type
_entity_poly.pdbx_seq_one_letter_code
_entity_poly.pdbx_strand_id
1 'polypeptide(L)'
;MKSDVEELMPKLLPVEPCDTDDFDLSEPPRNPQEYLRQVQLEASLFPDVVVAQIDPKKLKKKQTVNVSVTGCQAAPAGFSPSLKWQQHQVSYFSEIRQSINKHRSHWKAKSLDDNVILPKPDDEEGWKKFCLGDNVYHGVVLTSDDNECPGLDYIKVGFPPFLSIVSRLNQATVSTVLEFLINWFEDQDFVPQLGRWLYALLACLEKPLLPEAHSLIRQLARRCSDVRASLVGELFGF
;
A
#
# COMPACT_ATOMS: atom_id res chain seq x y z
N MET A 1 -4.39 -27.73 29.99
CA MET A 1 -4.24 -26.73 28.91
C MET A 1 -5.63 -26.53 28.32
N LYS A 2 -6.37 -25.51 28.77
CA LYS A 2 -7.64 -25.13 28.13
C LYS A 2 -7.25 -24.47 26.83
N SER A 3 -7.69 -25.03 25.71
CA SER A 3 -7.56 -24.40 24.41
C SER A 3 -8.38 -23.12 24.44
N ASP A 4 -7.71 -21.97 24.36
CA ASP A 4 -8.33 -20.65 24.13
C ASP A 4 -8.92 -20.61 22.71
N VAL A 5 -9.93 -21.44 22.48
CA VAL A 5 -10.81 -21.32 21.32
C VAL A 5 -11.87 -20.34 21.77
N GLU A 6 -11.83 -19.11 21.25
CA GLU A 6 -12.97 -18.20 21.35
C GLU A 6 -14.20 -18.94 20.82
N GLU A 7 -15.07 -19.35 21.74
CA GLU A 7 -16.29 -20.07 21.41
C GLU A 7 -17.23 -19.07 20.72
N LEU A 8 -17.60 -19.34 19.46
CA LEU A 8 -18.45 -18.45 18.66
C LEU A 8 -19.83 -18.19 19.31
N MET A 9 -20.30 -19.14 20.09
CA MET A 9 -21.54 -19.06 20.87
C MET A 9 -21.31 -19.64 22.28
N PRO A 10 -20.73 -18.87 23.20
CA PRO A 10 -20.40 -19.37 24.54
C PRO A 10 -21.68 -19.61 25.35
N LYS A 11 -21.67 -20.67 26.16
CA LYS A 11 -22.78 -20.94 27.11
C LYS A 11 -22.74 -19.95 28.26
N LEU A 12 -23.68 -19.01 28.28
CA LEU A 12 -23.78 -17.96 29.32
C LEU A 12 -24.65 -18.36 30.52
N LEU A 13 -25.55 -19.33 30.32
CA LEU A 13 -26.44 -19.82 31.36
C LEU A 13 -25.97 -21.20 31.84
N PRO A 14 -25.82 -21.41 33.15
CA PRO A 14 -25.44 -22.70 33.68
C PRO A 14 -26.60 -23.69 33.53
N VAL A 15 -26.33 -24.83 32.93
CA VAL A 15 -27.25 -25.97 32.87
C VAL A 15 -26.51 -27.18 33.44
N GLU A 16 -27.05 -27.74 34.52
CA GLU A 16 -26.47 -28.92 35.18
C GLU A 16 -26.72 -30.18 34.34
N PRO A 17 -25.73 -31.06 34.14
CA PRO A 17 -25.95 -32.36 33.52
C PRO A 17 -26.71 -33.26 34.49
N CYS A 18 -27.87 -33.78 34.08
CA CYS A 18 -28.68 -34.70 34.88
C CYS A 18 -29.19 -35.83 33.98
N ASP A 19 -29.02 -37.08 34.42
CA ASP A 19 -29.23 -38.32 33.65
C ASP A 19 -30.70 -38.79 33.59
N THR A 20 -31.68 -37.91 33.84
CA THR A 20 -33.09 -38.34 33.95
C THR A 20 -33.85 -38.09 32.65
N ASP A 21 -34.08 -39.17 31.89
CA ASP A 21 -34.82 -39.27 30.62
C ASP A 21 -36.35 -39.02 30.72
N ASP A 22 -36.85 -38.43 31.82
CA ASP A 22 -38.29 -38.41 32.17
C ASP A 22 -38.93 -37.00 32.15
N PHE A 23 -38.55 -36.15 31.19
CA PHE A 23 -39.19 -34.82 31.03
C PHE A 23 -40.27 -34.84 29.94
N ASP A 24 -41.53 -34.71 30.36
CA ASP A 24 -42.67 -34.53 29.46
C ASP A 24 -42.63 -33.11 28.85
N LEU A 25 -42.36 -33.03 27.54
CA LEU A 25 -42.32 -31.78 26.78
C LEU A 25 -43.69 -31.09 26.67
N SER A 26 -44.78 -31.75 27.08
CA SER A 26 -46.15 -31.22 27.02
C SER A 26 -46.57 -30.44 28.26
N GLU A 27 -45.86 -30.56 29.39
CA GLU A 27 -46.12 -29.74 30.58
C GLU A 27 -45.30 -28.43 30.56
N PRO A 28 -45.84 -27.32 31.07
CA PRO A 28 -45.09 -26.07 31.22
C PRO A 28 -43.99 -26.23 32.30
N PRO A 29 -42.75 -25.75 32.04
CA PRO A 29 -41.65 -25.89 32.97
C PRO A 29 -41.88 -25.04 34.23
N ARG A 30 -41.50 -25.58 35.40
CA ARG A 30 -41.77 -24.95 36.70
C ARG A 30 -40.55 -24.21 37.24
N ASN A 31 -39.37 -24.44 36.68
CA ASN A 31 -38.14 -23.72 37.03
C ASN A 31 -37.28 -23.35 35.79
N PRO A 32 -36.32 -22.40 35.93
CA PRO A 32 -35.48 -21.96 34.82
C PRO A 32 -34.55 -23.05 34.26
N GLN A 33 -34.10 -24.01 35.08
CA GLN A 33 -33.21 -25.10 34.63
C GLN A 33 -33.96 -26.12 33.75
N GLU A 34 -35.20 -26.46 34.10
CA GLU A 34 -36.13 -27.25 33.30
C GLU A 34 -36.42 -26.58 31.97
N TYR A 35 -36.70 -25.28 31.98
CA TYR A 35 -36.91 -24.51 30.75
C TYR A 35 -35.70 -24.59 29.81
N LEU A 36 -34.48 -24.34 30.32
CA LEU A 36 -33.28 -24.40 29.49
C LEU A 36 -33.00 -25.80 28.93
N ARG A 37 -33.34 -26.85 29.67
CA ARG A 37 -33.25 -28.24 29.18
C ARG A 37 -34.28 -28.54 28.11
N GLN A 38 -35.53 -28.13 28.31
CA GLN A 38 -36.58 -28.27 27.31
C GLN A 38 -36.19 -27.57 26.01
N VAL A 39 -35.61 -26.37 26.08
CA VAL A 39 -35.08 -25.63 24.93
C VAL A 39 -33.90 -26.36 24.28
N GLN A 40 -32.98 -26.95 25.04
CA GLN A 40 -31.86 -27.73 24.47
C GLN A 40 -32.35 -28.97 23.74
N LEU A 41 -33.32 -29.69 24.30
CA LEU A 41 -33.95 -30.84 23.67
C LEU A 41 -34.73 -30.43 22.42
N GLU A 42 -35.58 -29.41 22.51
CA GLU A 42 -36.33 -28.86 21.38
C GLU A 42 -35.39 -28.42 20.25
N ALA A 43 -34.32 -27.68 20.57
CA ALA A 43 -33.31 -27.27 19.60
C ALA A 43 -32.59 -28.45 18.95
N SER A 44 -32.33 -29.54 19.69
CA SER A 44 -31.72 -30.77 19.14
C SER A 44 -32.65 -31.57 18.21
N LEU A 45 -33.96 -31.40 18.35
CA LEU A 45 -34.95 -31.98 17.45
C LEU A 45 -35.02 -31.21 16.12
N PHE A 46 -34.67 -29.92 16.14
CA PHE A 46 -34.63 -29.11 14.93
C PHE A 46 -33.34 -29.34 14.13
N PRO A 47 -33.40 -29.23 12.78
CA PRO A 47 -32.21 -29.29 11.95
C PRO A 47 -31.31 -28.08 12.20
N ASP A 48 -30.01 -28.33 12.39
CA ASP A 48 -28.99 -27.30 12.68
C ASP A 48 -28.86 -26.26 11.56
N VAL A 49 -29.05 -26.68 10.30
CA VAL A 49 -29.02 -25.80 9.12
C VAL A 49 -30.29 -26.00 8.32
N VAL A 50 -31.00 -24.90 8.08
CA VAL A 50 -32.16 -24.83 7.18
C VAL A 50 -31.87 -23.92 6.00
N VAL A 51 -32.23 -24.36 4.78
CA VAL A 51 -32.05 -23.57 3.56
C VAL A 51 -33.41 -23.24 2.97
N ALA A 52 -33.77 -21.95 2.98
CA ALA A 52 -34.98 -21.46 2.34
C ALA A 52 -34.77 -21.25 0.84
N GLN A 53 -35.65 -21.81 0.01
CA GLN A 53 -35.63 -21.64 -1.44
C GLN A 53 -36.21 -20.27 -1.81
N ILE A 54 -35.37 -19.38 -2.34
CA ILE A 54 -35.76 -18.03 -2.77
C ILE A 54 -35.56 -17.92 -4.29
N ASP A 55 -36.50 -17.30 -5.00
CA ASP A 55 -36.38 -17.08 -6.44
C ASP A 55 -35.17 -16.18 -6.76
N PRO A 56 -34.12 -16.72 -7.42
CA PRO A 56 -32.88 -15.98 -7.67
C PRO A 56 -33.08 -14.81 -8.65
N LYS A 57 -34.16 -14.81 -9.46
CA LYS A 57 -34.45 -13.73 -10.41
C LYS A 57 -34.77 -12.41 -9.72
N LYS A 58 -35.24 -12.45 -8.47
CA LYS A 58 -35.55 -11.25 -7.67
C LYS A 58 -34.28 -10.56 -7.15
N LEU A 59 -33.20 -11.32 -6.91
CA LEU A 59 -31.94 -10.81 -6.35
C LEU A 59 -30.99 -10.28 -7.44
N LYS A 60 -30.92 -10.94 -8.60
CA LYS A 60 -30.02 -10.56 -9.70
C LYS A 60 -30.28 -9.15 -10.28
N LYS A 61 -31.51 -8.64 -10.19
CA LYS A 61 -31.90 -7.34 -10.75
C LYS A 61 -31.36 -6.13 -9.98
N LYS A 62 -30.88 -6.31 -8.75
CA LYS A 62 -30.46 -5.20 -7.85
C LYS A 62 -29.00 -5.31 -7.40
N GLN A 63 -28.19 -6.14 -8.06
CA GLN A 63 -26.79 -6.31 -7.67
C GLN A 63 -25.97 -5.09 -8.08
N THR A 64 -25.30 -4.47 -7.11
CA THR A 64 -24.34 -3.40 -7.35
C THR A 64 -23.03 -3.97 -7.89
N VAL A 65 -22.31 -3.18 -8.70
CA VAL A 65 -20.99 -3.56 -9.20
C VAL A 65 -19.94 -3.33 -8.13
N ASN A 66 -19.01 -4.28 -7.99
CA ASN A 66 -17.78 -4.06 -7.24
C ASN A 66 -16.76 -3.47 -8.21
N VAL A 67 -16.33 -2.22 -7.97
CA VAL A 67 -15.33 -1.55 -8.82
C VAL A 67 -13.97 -2.14 -8.49
N SER A 68 -13.44 -2.97 -9.40
CA SER A 68 -12.07 -3.44 -9.33
C SER A 68 -11.15 -2.48 -10.06
N VAL A 69 -10.01 -2.20 -9.46
CA VAL A 69 -8.97 -1.38 -10.06
C VAL A 69 -8.26 -2.20 -11.14
N THR A 70 -8.11 -1.63 -12.34
CA THR A 70 -7.41 -2.27 -13.45
C THR A 70 -5.93 -2.53 -13.12
N GLY A 71 -5.37 -3.60 -13.68
CA GLY A 71 -3.95 -3.93 -13.54
C GLY A 71 -3.02 -3.00 -14.33
N CYS A 72 -1.73 -3.33 -14.37
CA CYS A 72 -0.77 -2.62 -15.22
C CYS A 72 -0.98 -2.98 -16.70
N GLN A 73 -0.83 -2.00 -17.59
CA GLN A 73 -0.87 -2.21 -19.04
C GLN A 73 0.31 -3.06 -19.51
N ALA A 74 0.05 -3.95 -20.47
CA ALA A 74 1.09 -4.77 -21.08
C ALA A 74 2.14 -3.89 -21.78
N ALA A 75 3.41 -4.29 -21.71
CA ALA A 75 4.45 -3.60 -22.45
C ALA A 75 4.19 -3.75 -23.96
N PRO A 76 4.34 -2.68 -24.75
CA PRO A 76 4.32 -2.80 -26.20
C PRO A 76 5.39 -3.77 -26.72
N ALA A 77 5.19 -4.30 -27.93
CA ALA A 77 6.10 -5.27 -28.53
C ALA A 77 7.54 -4.73 -28.60
N GLY A 78 8.50 -5.48 -28.06
CA GLY A 78 9.92 -5.08 -27.99
C GLY A 78 10.33 -4.32 -26.72
N PHE A 79 9.38 -3.77 -25.95
CA PHE A 79 9.65 -3.00 -24.72
C PHE A 79 9.55 -3.84 -23.44
N SER A 80 9.15 -5.11 -23.55
CA SER A 80 9.07 -6.02 -22.40
C SER A 80 10.47 -6.50 -22.00
N PRO A 81 10.92 -6.28 -20.76
CA PRO A 81 12.22 -6.75 -20.32
C PRO A 81 12.24 -8.27 -20.15
N SER A 82 13.38 -8.89 -20.47
CA SER A 82 13.57 -10.34 -20.27
C SER A 82 13.46 -10.74 -18.79
N LEU A 83 13.02 -11.96 -18.52
CA LEU A 83 12.90 -12.47 -17.14
C LEU A 83 14.25 -12.47 -16.41
N LYS A 84 15.34 -12.78 -17.11
CA LYS A 84 16.71 -12.74 -16.55
C LYS A 84 17.08 -11.34 -16.07
N TRP A 85 16.76 -10.31 -16.86
CA TRP A 85 17.00 -8.92 -16.48
C TRP A 85 16.17 -8.54 -15.25
N GLN A 86 14.88 -8.91 -15.20
CA GLN A 86 14.01 -8.64 -14.06
C GLN A 86 14.56 -9.28 -12.76
N GLN A 87 14.97 -10.55 -12.82
CA GLN A 87 15.56 -11.26 -11.68
C GLN A 87 16.86 -10.60 -11.21
N HIS A 88 17.72 -10.19 -12.14
CA HIS A 88 18.95 -9.46 -11.82
C HIS A 88 18.66 -8.14 -11.12
N GLN A 89 17.69 -7.35 -11.61
CA GLN A 89 17.29 -6.10 -10.96
C GLN A 89 16.74 -6.33 -9.55
N VAL A 90 15.94 -7.37 -9.34
CA VAL A 90 15.41 -7.72 -8.00
C VAL A 90 16.54 -8.08 -7.03
N SER A 91 17.52 -8.88 -7.49
CA SER A 91 18.70 -9.23 -6.68
C SER A 91 19.51 -7.99 -6.31
N TYR A 92 19.85 -7.18 -7.32
CA TYR A 92 20.63 -5.96 -7.15
C TYR A 92 19.93 -4.95 -6.23
N PHE A 93 18.61 -4.79 -6.37
CA PHE A 93 17.82 -3.93 -5.49
C PHE A 93 17.82 -4.45 -4.04
N SER A 94 17.79 -5.77 -3.84
CA SER A 94 17.92 -6.36 -2.51
C SER A 94 19.28 -6.05 -1.87
N GLU A 95 20.36 -6.15 -2.64
CA GLU A 95 21.71 -5.79 -2.17
C GLU A 95 21.82 -4.31 -1.78
N ILE A 96 21.25 -3.41 -2.58
CA ILE A 96 21.19 -1.98 -2.29
C ILE A 96 20.45 -1.74 -0.97
N ARG A 97 19.28 -2.36 -0.78
CA ARG A 97 18.50 -2.23 0.46
C ARG A 97 19.29 -2.70 1.68
N GLN A 98 20.00 -3.81 1.57
CA GLN A 98 20.86 -4.32 2.63
C GLN A 98 22.01 -3.35 2.94
N SER A 99 22.65 -2.80 1.90
CA SER A 99 23.73 -1.82 2.04
C SER A 99 23.27 -0.52 2.70
N ILE A 100 22.12 0.02 2.30
CA ILE A 100 21.52 1.22 2.91
C ILE A 100 21.24 0.96 4.38
N ASN A 101 20.60 -0.16 4.71
CA ASN A 101 20.25 -0.47 6.09
C ASN A 101 21.51 -0.65 6.97
N LYS A 102 22.54 -1.33 6.44
CA LYS A 102 23.82 -1.54 7.13
C LYS A 102 24.52 -0.22 7.47
N HIS A 103 24.51 0.75 6.57
CA HIS A 103 25.23 2.01 6.74
C HIS A 103 24.35 3.17 7.24
N ARG A 104 23.06 2.91 7.55
CA ARG A 104 22.10 3.97 7.90
C ARG A 104 22.55 4.81 9.10
N SER A 105 23.03 4.17 10.15
CA SER A 105 23.52 4.86 11.36
C SER A 105 24.72 5.74 11.08
N HIS A 106 25.64 5.28 10.23
CA HIS A 106 26.82 6.05 9.82
C HIS A 106 26.43 7.30 9.03
N TRP A 107 25.51 7.18 8.06
CA TRP A 107 25.05 8.32 7.26
C TRP A 107 24.17 9.30 8.04
N LYS A 108 23.41 8.80 9.01
CA LYS A 108 22.60 9.64 9.92
C LYS A 108 23.47 10.52 10.83
N ALA A 109 24.65 10.02 11.22
CA ALA A 109 25.58 10.74 12.09
C ALA A 109 26.39 11.85 11.38
N LYS A 110 26.55 11.78 10.05
CA LYS A 110 27.24 12.83 9.28
C LYS A 110 26.40 14.09 9.21
N SER A 111 26.97 15.25 9.52
CA SER A 111 26.32 16.55 9.33
C SER A 111 25.90 16.76 7.88
N LEU A 112 24.76 17.41 7.67
CA LEU A 112 24.39 17.90 6.36
C LEU A 112 25.17 19.19 6.09
N ASP A 113 25.44 19.47 4.82
CA ASP A 113 25.93 20.79 4.42
C ASP A 113 24.86 21.85 4.73
N ASP A 114 25.27 23.06 5.09
CA ASP A 114 24.36 24.16 5.50
C ASP A 114 23.28 24.48 4.45
N ASN A 115 23.50 24.09 3.20
CA ASN A 115 22.59 24.31 2.08
C ASN A 115 21.40 23.32 2.04
N VAL A 116 21.39 22.27 2.87
CA VAL A 116 20.35 21.23 2.85
C VAL A 116 19.34 21.47 3.98
N ILE A 117 18.26 22.19 3.68
CA ILE A 117 17.14 22.39 4.59
C ILE A 117 16.04 21.38 4.20
N LEU A 118 15.78 20.41 5.09
CA LEU A 118 14.72 19.42 4.86
C LEU A 118 13.35 20.06 5.13
N PRO A 119 12.40 19.96 4.18
CA PRO A 119 11.02 20.41 4.40
C PRO A 119 10.36 19.68 5.56
N LYS A 120 9.29 20.28 6.10
CA LYS A 120 8.45 19.62 7.10
C LYS A 120 7.74 18.41 6.47
N PRO A 121 7.45 17.33 7.22
CA PRO A 121 6.84 16.13 6.64
C PRO A 121 5.49 16.37 5.97
N ASP A 122 4.77 17.42 6.39
CA ASP A 122 3.45 17.80 5.87
C ASP A 122 3.51 18.83 4.73
N ASP A 123 4.72 19.29 4.35
CA ASP A 123 4.91 20.32 3.32
C ASP A 123 5.06 19.70 1.93
N GLU A 124 3.92 19.38 1.31
CA GLU A 124 3.86 18.73 -0.01
C GLU A 124 4.62 19.52 -1.09
N GLU A 125 4.39 20.83 -1.19
CA GLU A 125 5.04 21.68 -2.19
C GLU A 125 6.54 21.80 -1.94
N GLY A 126 6.94 21.93 -0.67
CA GLY A 126 8.35 21.97 -0.28
C GLY A 126 9.09 20.69 -0.66
N TRP A 127 8.48 19.52 -0.47
CA TRP A 127 9.08 18.25 -0.88
C TRP A 127 9.17 18.09 -2.39
N LYS A 128 8.15 18.50 -3.15
CA LYS A 128 8.18 18.46 -4.61
C LYS A 128 9.32 19.35 -5.16
N LYS A 129 9.44 20.58 -4.67
CA LYS A 129 10.52 21.51 -5.03
C LYS A 129 11.89 21.00 -4.60
N PHE A 130 12.00 20.45 -3.39
CA PHE A 130 13.25 19.89 -2.89
C PHE A 130 13.74 18.72 -3.75
N CYS A 131 12.86 17.81 -4.15
CA CYS A 131 13.22 16.62 -4.90
C CYS A 131 13.43 16.88 -6.40
N LEU A 132 12.59 17.72 -7.02
CA LEU A 132 12.56 17.91 -8.47
C LEU A 132 13.22 19.21 -8.94
N GLY A 133 13.37 20.20 -8.05
CA GLY A 133 13.87 21.53 -8.35
C GLY A 133 12.78 22.47 -8.87
N ASP A 134 12.99 23.78 -8.69
CA ASP A 134 12.05 24.80 -9.16
C ASP A 134 11.88 24.81 -10.68
N ASN A 135 12.90 24.41 -11.45
CA ASN A 135 12.84 24.37 -12.91
C ASN A 135 11.80 23.35 -13.42
N VAL A 136 11.76 22.17 -12.79
CA VAL A 136 10.82 21.10 -13.14
C VAL A 136 9.43 21.38 -12.54
N TYR A 137 9.38 21.98 -11.35
CA TYR A 137 8.12 22.31 -10.69
C TYR A 137 7.35 23.45 -11.39
N HIS A 138 8.05 24.46 -11.91
CA HIS A 138 7.44 25.62 -12.60
C HIS A 138 7.45 25.51 -14.13
N GLY A 139 8.01 24.44 -14.72
CA GLY A 139 8.08 24.26 -16.17
C GLY A 139 8.96 25.29 -16.90
N VAL A 140 9.94 25.88 -16.20
CA VAL A 140 10.81 26.92 -16.78
C VAL A 140 11.94 26.23 -17.55
N VAL A 141 11.90 26.34 -18.88
CA VAL A 141 13.04 26.01 -19.74
C VAL A 141 14.14 27.03 -19.47
N LEU A 142 15.31 26.57 -19.02
CA LEU A 142 16.48 27.42 -18.88
C LEU A 142 16.82 28.03 -20.25
N THR A 143 16.58 29.34 -20.42
CA THR A 143 17.30 30.12 -21.41
C THR A 143 18.73 30.23 -20.92
N SER A 144 19.66 29.67 -21.67
CA SER A 144 21.09 29.68 -21.44
C SER A 144 21.64 31.11 -21.48
N ASP A 145 21.52 31.90 -20.41
CA ASP A 145 22.15 33.22 -20.38
C ASP A 145 22.57 33.76 -18.99
N ASP A 146 22.66 32.93 -17.95
CA ASP A 146 23.32 33.34 -16.69
C ASP A 146 24.64 32.60 -16.51
N ASN A 147 25.67 33.14 -17.17
CA ASN A 147 27.07 32.96 -16.82
C ASN A 147 27.36 33.70 -15.51
N GLU A 148 27.18 33.07 -14.34
CA GLU A 148 27.87 33.45 -13.11
C GLU A 148 27.76 32.32 -12.05
N CYS A 149 28.93 31.82 -11.62
CA CYS A 149 29.19 30.74 -10.63
C CYS A 149 29.05 29.26 -11.10
N PRO A 150 30.15 28.49 -11.21
CA PRO A 150 30.13 27.05 -11.52
C PRO A 150 29.78 26.18 -10.30
N GLY A 151 28.87 26.65 -9.44
CA GLY A 151 28.32 25.88 -8.34
C GLY A 151 26.97 25.30 -8.75
N LEU A 152 26.77 23.98 -8.59
CA LEU A 152 25.46 23.37 -8.78
C LEU A 152 24.45 23.99 -7.80
N ASP A 153 23.54 24.81 -8.32
CA ASP A 153 22.43 25.35 -7.54
C ASP A 153 21.33 24.30 -7.41
N TYR A 154 21.42 23.48 -6.36
CA TYR A 154 20.47 22.41 -6.07
C TYR A 154 19.05 22.93 -5.81
N ILE A 155 18.86 24.24 -5.56
CA ILE A 155 17.54 24.85 -5.43
C ILE A 155 16.86 24.90 -6.81
N LYS A 156 17.61 25.21 -7.87
CA LYS A 156 17.09 25.27 -9.24
C LYS A 156 16.88 23.88 -9.85
N VAL A 157 17.84 22.96 -9.64
CA VAL A 157 17.88 21.64 -10.32
C VAL A 157 17.25 20.51 -9.49
N GLY A 158 17.05 20.73 -8.18
CA GLY A 158 16.57 19.74 -7.22
C GLY A 158 17.72 18.99 -6.55
N PHE A 159 17.54 18.63 -5.28
CA PHE A 159 18.49 17.82 -4.55
C PHE A 159 18.39 16.36 -5.01
N PRO A 160 19.51 15.67 -5.31
CA PRO A 160 19.48 14.23 -5.53
C PRO A 160 19.29 13.48 -4.20
N PRO A 161 18.80 12.23 -4.24
CA PRO A 161 18.55 11.42 -3.04
C PRO A 161 19.85 10.87 -2.46
N PHE A 162 20.66 11.74 -1.84
CA PHE A 162 21.89 11.32 -1.17
C PHE A 162 21.61 10.45 0.05
N LEU A 163 22.52 9.51 0.34
CA LEU A 163 22.41 8.64 1.53
C LEU A 163 22.38 9.44 2.84
N SER A 164 23.06 10.58 2.91
CA SER A 164 23.02 11.51 4.04
C SER A 164 21.61 12.07 4.29
N ILE A 165 20.82 12.25 3.22
CA ILE A 165 19.44 12.76 3.28
C ILE A 165 18.47 11.60 3.56
N VAL A 166 18.42 10.59 2.70
CA VAL A 166 17.41 9.52 2.80
C VAL A 166 17.57 8.66 4.07
N SER A 167 18.78 8.55 4.62
CA SER A 167 19.00 7.83 5.89
C SER A 167 18.40 8.53 7.11
N ARG A 168 18.14 9.85 7.02
CA ARG A 168 17.56 10.66 8.10
C ARG A 168 16.04 10.61 8.10
N LEU A 169 15.42 10.26 6.97
CA LEU A 169 13.97 10.17 6.84
C LEU A 169 13.46 9.00 7.70
N ASN A 170 12.36 9.25 8.42
CA ASN A 170 11.63 8.21 9.13
C ASN A 170 10.69 7.49 8.14
N GLN A 171 10.11 6.34 8.53
CA GLN A 171 9.23 5.58 7.62
C GLN A 171 7.94 6.32 7.23
N ALA A 172 7.40 7.17 8.12
CA ALA A 172 6.23 7.98 7.82
C ALA A 172 6.53 9.01 6.72
N THR A 173 7.63 9.76 6.85
CA THR A 173 8.11 10.75 5.88
C THR A 173 8.50 10.08 4.55
N VAL A 174 9.12 8.90 4.57
CA VAL A 174 9.38 8.15 3.31
C VAL A 174 8.07 7.83 2.61
N SER A 175 7.04 7.44 3.34
CA SER A 175 5.72 7.11 2.78
C SER A 175 5.00 8.36 2.27
N THR A 176 4.99 9.46 3.03
CA THR A 176 4.33 10.72 2.63
C THR A 176 5.03 11.36 1.43
N VAL A 177 6.37 11.38 1.40
CA VAL A 177 7.13 11.91 0.26
C VAL A 177 6.93 11.03 -0.97
N LEU A 178 6.86 9.70 -0.80
CA LEU A 178 6.54 8.80 -1.91
C LEU A 178 5.15 9.10 -2.48
N GLU A 179 4.16 9.34 -1.62
CA GLU A 179 2.81 9.75 -2.02
C GLU A 179 2.82 11.09 -2.76
N PHE A 180 3.48 12.13 -2.23
CA PHE A 180 3.58 13.44 -2.88
C PHE A 180 4.19 13.36 -4.28
N LEU A 181 5.24 12.54 -4.45
CA LEU A 181 5.89 12.34 -5.73
C LEU A 181 5.03 11.52 -6.71
N ILE A 182 4.27 10.54 -6.21
CA ILE A 182 3.32 9.79 -7.03
C ILE A 182 2.19 10.70 -7.49
N ASN A 183 1.61 11.52 -6.60
CA ASN A 183 0.57 12.48 -6.93
C ASN A 183 1.06 13.52 -7.95
N TRP A 184 2.29 14.02 -7.81
CA TRP A 184 2.89 14.90 -8.82
C TRP A 184 3.04 14.20 -10.18
N PHE A 185 3.44 12.93 -10.18
CA PHE A 185 3.57 12.12 -11.39
C PHE A 185 2.22 11.74 -12.02
N GLU A 186 1.08 11.94 -11.34
CA GLU A 186 -0.21 11.75 -11.98
C GLU A 186 -0.49 12.83 -13.04
N ASP A 187 -0.04 14.06 -12.84
CA ASP A 187 -0.35 15.17 -13.75
C ASP A 187 0.84 15.59 -14.64
N GLN A 188 2.04 15.10 -14.37
CA GLN A 188 3.29 15.58 -14.99
C GLN A 188 4.06 14.44 -15.68
N ASP A 189 4.96 14.83 -16.59
CA ASP A 189 5.79 13.89 -17.34
C ASP A 189 6.83 13.17 -16.44
N PHE A 190 7.27 12.00 -16.90
CA PHE A 190 8.30 11.25 -16.21
C PHE A 190 9.67 11.92 -16.38
N VAL A 191 10.24 12.39 -15.26
CA VAL A 191 11.56 13.04 -15.23
C VAL A 191 12.61 12.13 -14.57
N PRO A 192 13.88 12.10 -15.02
CA PRO A 192 14.91 11.24 -14.41
C PRO A 192 15.15 11.52 -12.91
N GLN A 193 15.01 12.77 -12.48
CA GLN A 193 15.09 13.21 -11.09
C GLN A 193 14.03 12.50 -10.24
N LEU A 194 12.79 12.47 -10.72
CA LEU A 194 11.68 11.73 -10.10
C LEU A 194 12.03 10.24 -10.00
N GLY A 195 12.52 9.62 -11.08
CA GLY A 195 12.91 8.21 -11.09
C GLY A 195 13.97 7.85 -10.04
N ARG A 196 14.98 8.71 -9.84
CA ARG A 196 16.00 8.53 -8.80
C ARG A 196 15.40 8.61 -7.40
N TRP A 197 14.53 9.58 -7.15
CA TRP A 197 13.84 9.72 -5.86
C TRP A 197 12.92 8.56 -5.55
N LEU A 198 12.06 8.15 -6.51
CA LEU A 198 11.20 6.99 -6.36
C LEU A 198 12.02 5.73 -6.05
N TYR A 199 13.11 5.50 -6.78
CA TYR A 199 13.98 4.36 -6.54
C TYR A 199 14.63 4.39 -5.15
N ALA A 200 15.13 5.55 -4.71
CA ALA A 200 15.75 5.72 -3.41
C ALA A 200 14.73 5.55 -2.26
N LEU A 201 13.53 6.13 -2.38
CA LEU A 201 12.47 5.98 -1.38
C LEU A 201 12.00 4.52 -1.28
N LEU A 202 11.82 3.83 -2.41
CA LEU A 202 11.51 2.40 -2.44
C LEU A 202 12.61 1.56 -1.76
N ALA A 203 13.87 1.96 -1.90
CA ALA A 203 14.99 1.29 -1.24
C ALA A 203 15.01 1.54 0.28
N CYS A 204 14.54 2.71 0.73
CA CYS A 204 14.40 3.07 2.15
C CYS A 204 13.14 2.51 2.82
N LEU A 205 12.16 2.04 2.04
CA LEU A 205 10.86 1.58 2.53
C LEU A 205 10.98 0.20 3.21
N GLU A 206 10.74 0.15 4.51
CA GLU A 206 10.91 -1.07 5.33
C GLU A 206 9.77 -2.09 5.15
N LYS A 207 10.05 -3.36 5.47
CA LYS A 207 9.08 -4.47 5.44
C LYS A 207 8.81 -4.92 6.89
N PRO A 208 7.58 -5.33 7.26
CA PRO A 208 6.40 -5.50 6.41
C PRO A 208 5.76 -4.17 6.00
N LEU A 209 5.27 -4.09 4.76
CA LEU A 209 4.61 -2.89 4.25
C LEU A 209 3.21 -2.77 4.80
N LEU A 210 2.79 -1.53 5.08
CA LEU A 210 1.40 -1.21 5.33
C LEU A 210 0.56 -1.40 4.06
N PRO A 211 -0.75 -1.74 4.18
CA PRO A 211 -1.64 -1.86 3.03
C PRO A 211 -1.69 -0.61 2.14
N GLU A 212 -1.58 0.58 2.74
CA GLU A 212 -1.53 1.87 2.05
C GLU A 212 -0.29 1.99 1.17
N ALA A 213 0.89 1.68 1.71
CA ALA A 213 2.13 1.64 0.94
C ALA A 213 2.06 0.64 -0.23
N HIS A 214 1.39 -0.50 -0.04
CA HIS A 214 1.10 -1.44 -1.12
C HIS A 214 0.16 -0.87 -2.20
N SER A 215 -0.82 -0.05 -1.81
CA SER A 215 -1.70 0.63 -2.76
C SER A 215 -0.92 1.67 -3.58
N LEU A 216 -0.11 2.50 -2.93
CA LEU A 216 0.70 3.55 -3.55
C LEU A 216 1.67 2.97 -4.61
N ILE A 217 2.45 1.94 -4.26
CA ILE A 217 3.38 1.33 -5.24
C ILE A 217 2.65 0.69 -6.43
N ARG A 218 1.41 0.20 -6.24
CA ARG A 218 0.60 -0.33 -7.35
C ARG A 218 0.00 0.78 -8.20
N GLN A 219 -0.39 1.92 -7.61
CA GLN A 219 -0.78 3.12 -8.36
C GLN A 219 0.39 3.60 -9.22
N LEU A 220 1.58 3.75 -8.63
CA LEU A 220 2.79 4.12 -9.35
C LEU A 220 3.09 3.15 -10.51
N ALA A 221 3.06 1.84 -10.27
CA ALA A 221 3.33 0.85 -11.33
C ALA A 221 2.32 0.94 -12.49
N ARG A 222 1.06 1.26 -12.21
CA ARG A 222 0.04 1.49 -13.24
C ARG A 222 0.34 2.74 -14.06
N ARG A 223 0.63 3.87 -13.42
CA ARG A 223 1.03 5.10 -14.14
C ARG A 223 2.29 4.88 -14.98
N CYS A 224 3.31 4.20 -14.45
CA CYS A 224 4.49 3.82 -15.23
C CYS A 224 4.14 2.95 -16.45
N SER A 225 3.15 2.06 -16.33
CA SER A 225 2.70 1.23 -17.44
C SER A 225 1.91 2.02 -18.49
N ASP A 226 1.12 3.01 -18.06
CA ASP A 226 0.37 3.90 -18.94
C ASP A 226 1.32 4.80 -19.75
N VAL A 227 2.30 5.43 -19.08
CA VAL A 227 3.36 6.22 -19.73
C VAL A 227 4.18 5.37 -20.67
N ARG A 228 4.53 4.13 -20.29
CA ARG A 228 5.23 3.21 -21.21
C ARG A 228 4.40 2.90 -22.46
N ALA A 229 3.08 2.82 -22.34
CA ALA A 229 2.20 2.55 -23.47
C ALA A 229 2.10 3.77 -24.41
N SER A 230 2.16 5.01 -23.90
CA SER A 230 2.13 6.22 -24.72
C SER A 230 3.40 6.44 -25.54
N LEU A 231 4.57 5.96 -25.08
CA LEU A 231 5.85 6.06 -25.82
C LEU A 231 5.81 5.44 -27.22
N VAL A 232 4.91 4.49 -27.47
CA VAL A 232 4.75 3.88 -28.80
C VAL A 232 3.91 4.74 -29.73
N GLY A 233 3.03 5.59 -29.21
CA GLY A 233 2.26 6.55 -30.02
C GLY A 233 3.16 7.60 -30.69
N GLU A 234 4.22 8.05 -30.02
CA GLU A 234 5.16 9.03 -30.56
C GLU A 234 6.13 8.45 -31.59
N LEU A 235 6.52 7.17 -31.47
CA LEU A 235 7.41 6.50 -32.42
C LEU A 235 6.73 6.07 -33.73
N PHE A 236 5.39 6.02 -33.77
CA PHE A 236 4.60 5.68 -34.95
C PHE A 236 3.69 6.82 -35.43
N GLY A 237 3.89 8.04 -34.92
CA GLY A 237 3.22 9.24 -35.42
C GLY A 237 3.78 9.63 -36.80
N PHE A 238 2.94 9.48 -37.82
CA PHE A 238 3.09 10.16 -39.12
C PHE A 238 2.91 11.67 -38.98
#